data_AF-A0A2K3L8N0-F1
#
_entry.id   AF-A0A2K3L8N0-F1
#
_cell.length_a   1.000
_cell.length_b   1.000
_cell.length_c   1.000
_cell.angle_alpha   90.00
_cell.angle_beta   90.00
_cell.angle_gamma   90.00
#
_symmetry.space_group_name_H-M   'P 1'
#
loop_
_entity.id
_entity.type
_entity.pdbx_description
1 polymer ?
#
loop_
_entity_poly.entity_id
_entity_poly.type
_entity_poly.pdbx_seq_one_letter_code
_entity_poly.pdbx_strand_id
1 'polypeptide(L)'
;MNDDWYDVETFLAHRFVSTGEAEVRIRFVGFGAEEDEWVNIKNSVRERSVPFENTECSKLKIGDAVLCFQERRDQAIYYDSHIVEIQRRMHDIRGCRCDILIRYDHDNSEERVHLRRLCHRP
;
A
#
# COMPACT_ATOMS: atom_id res chain seq x y z
N MET A 1 -15.62 -1.71 5.52
CA MET A 1 -14.32 -2.40 5.39
C MET A 1 -13.32 -1.31 5.13
N ASN A 2 -12.28 -1.22 5.95
CA ASN A 2 -11.20 -0.30 5.63
C ASN A 2 -10.44 -0.98 4.47
N ASP A 3 -10.20 -0.28 3.38
CA ASP A 3 -9.40 -0.81 2.26
C ASP A 3 -7.91 -0.61 2.56
N ASP A 4 -7.46 -1.13 3.70
CA ASP A 4 -6.07 -1.10 4.17
C ASP A 4 -5.31 -2.38 3.84
N TRP A 5 -4.00 -2.23 3.64
CA TRP A 5 -3.06 -3.30 3.32
C TRP A 5 -2.03 -3.48 4.42
N TYR A 6 -1.70 -4.74 4.71
CA TYR A 6 -0.71 -5.15 5.69
C TYR A 6 0.25 -6.17 5.09
N ASP A 7 1.47 -6.20 5.62
CA ASP A 7 2.44 -7.21 5.22
C ASP A 7 2.09 -8.57 5.81
N VAL A 8 2.11 -9.60 4.96
CA VAL A 8 1.96 -11.00 5.38
C VAL A 8 3.32 -11.56 5.80
N GLU A 9 3.39 -12.11 7.01
CA GLU A 9 4.55 -12.85 7.51
C GLU A 9 4.55 -14.28 6.97
N THR A 10 3.40 -14.98 7.09
CA THR A 10 3.28 -16.37 6.64
C THR A 10 1.85 -16.75 6.27
N PHE A 11 1.71 -17.67 5.32
CA PHE A 11 0.46 -18.37 5.01
C PHE A 11 0.38 -19.65 5.84
N LEU A 12 -0.65 -19.78 6.66
CA LEU A 12 -0.80 -20.87 7.65
C LEU A 12 -1.62 -22.04 7.12
N ALA A 13 -2.66 -21.76 6.34
CA ALA A 13 -3.58 -22.76 5.80
C ALA A 13 -4.31 -22.23 4.56
N HIS A 14 -5.01 -23.12 3.84
CA HIS A 14 -5.93 -22.76 2.76
C HIS A 14 -7.25 -23.52 2.91
N ARG A 15 -8.34 -22.97 2.36
CA ARG A 15 -9.65 -23.63 2.30
C ARG A 15 -10.42 -23.20 1.05
N PHE A 16 -11.42 -24.00 0.69
CA PHE A 16 -12.48 -23.60 -0.23
C PHE A 16 -13.77 -23.42 0.56
N VAL A 17 -14.43 -22.29 0.38
CA VAL A 17 -15.76 -22.04 0.97
C VAL A 17 -16.87 -22.58 0.07
N SER A 18 -18.10 -22.65 0.57
CA SER A 18 -19.25 -23.23 -0.16
C SER A 18 -19.55 -22.55 -1.51
N THR A 19 -19.16 -21.30 -1.68
CA THR A 19 -19.26 -20.54 -2.94
C THR A 19 -18.21 -20.97 -3.98
N GLY A 20 -17.25 -21.82 -3.60
CA GLY A 20 -16.14 -22.26 -4.45
C GLY A 20 -14.93 -21.32 -4.43
N GLU A 21 -14.98 -20.22 -3.67
CA GLU A 21 -13.87 -19.30 -3.51
C GLU A 21 -12.75 -19.91 -2.66
N ALA A 22 -11.50 -19.56 -3.00
CA ALA A 22 -10.33 -19.99 -2.28
C ALA A 22 -9.88 -18.91 -1.30
N GLU A 23 -9.68 -19.31 -0.05
CA GLU A 23 -9.19 -18.46 1.03
C GLU A 23 -7.91 -19.03 1.62
N VAL A 24 -7.07 -18.14 2.13
CA VAL A 24 -5.87 -18.48 2.90
C VAL A 24 -5.96 -17.89 4.29
N ARG A 25 -5.43 -18.62 5.28
CA ARG A 25 -5.24 -18.09 6.63
C ARG A 25 -3.85 -17.45 6.69
N ILE A 26 -3.76 -16.19 7.08
CA ILE A 26 -2.51 -15.42 7.11
C ILE A 26 -2.15 -14.99 8.51
N ARG A 27 -0.84 -14.83 8.75
CA ARG A 27 -0.29 -14.07 9.88
C ARG A 27 0.30 -12.77 9.35
N PHE A 28 -0.07 -11.65 9.95
CA PHE A 28 0.49 -10.34 9.62
C PHE A 28 1.84 -10.11 10.31
N VAL A 29 2.73 -9.36 9.65
CA VAL A 29 4.00 -8.95 10.25
C VAL A 29 3.74 -8.09 11.50
N GLY A 30 4.33 -8.48 12.63
CA GLY A 30 4.23 -7.73 13.89
C GLY A 30 2.99 -8.02 14.73
N PHE A 31 2.11 -8.93 14.28
CA PHE A 31 0.91 -9.34 15.03
C PHE A 31 1.00 -10.80 15.50
N GLY A 32 0.28 -11.12 16.57
CA GLY A 32 0.19 -12.47 17.12
C GLY A 32 -0.87 -13.33 16.43
N ALA A 33 -0.98 -14.58 16.88
CA ALA A 33 -1.91 -15.57 16.31
C ALA A 33 -3.40 -15.21 16.51
N GLU A 34 -3.68 -14.32 17.47
CA GLU A 34 -5.00 -13.77 17.74
C GLU A 34 -5.55 -12.90 16.60
N GLU A 35 -4.67 -12.32 15.79
CA GLU A 35 -5.03 -11.50 14.61
C GLU A 35 -4.93 -12.31 13.30
N ASP A 36 -4.73 -13.63 13.36
CA ASP A 36 -4.66 -14.46 12.14
C ASP A 36 -6.03 -14.49 11.42
N GLU A 37 -6.08 -14.01 10.18
CA GLU A 37 -7.33 -13.88 9.42
C GLU A 37 -7.43 -14.85 8.22
N TRP A 38 -8.65 -15.23 7.86
CA TRP A 38 -8.96 -15.88 6.59
C TRP A 38 -9.32 -14.81 5.55
N VAL A 39 -8.55 -14.75 4.46
CA VAL A 39 -8.73 -13.76 3.40
C VAL A 39 -8.90 -14.42 2.03
N ASN A 40 -9.67 -13.78 1.15
CA ASN A 40 -9.88 -14.24 -0.21
C ASN A 40 -8.61 -14.05 -1.05
N ILE A 41 -8.12 -15.11 -1.70
CA ILE A 41 -6.86 -15.07 -2.45
C ILE A 41 -6.94 -14.10 -3.63
N LYS A 42 -8.09 -14.03 -4.33
CA LYS A 42 -8.20 -13.25 -5.56
C LYS A 42 -8.25 -11.74 -5.31
N ASN A 43 -8.87 -11.34 -4.21
CA ASN A 43 -9.23 -9.94 -3.98
C ASN A 43 -8.42 -9.29 -2.85
N SER A 44 -7.88 -10.09 -1.92
CA SER A 44 -7.28 -9.59 -0.67
C SER A 44 -5.81 -9.99 -0.50
N VAL A 45 -5.23 -10.68 -1.48
CA VAL A 45 -3.80 -11.05 -1.48
C VAL A 45 -3.20 -10.60 -2.79
N ARG A 46 -2.07 -9.89 -2.71
CA ARG A 46 -1.30 -9.46 -3.87
C ARG A 46 0.18 -9.39 -3.53
N GLU A 47 1.03 -9.40 -4.55
CA GLU A 47 2.46 -9.17 -4.35
C GLU A 47 2.70 -7.81 -3.67
N ARG A 48 3.64 -7.77 -2.73
CA ARG A 48 3.97 -6.58 -1.95
C ARG A 48 4.36 -5.44 -2.89
N SER A 49 3.78 -4.26 -2.65
CA SER A 49 4.18 -3.04 -3.37
C SER A 49 5.61 -2.64 -3.00
N VAL A 50 6.34 -2.07 -3.95
CA VAL A 50 7.77 -1.77 -3.81
C VAL A 50 7.98 -0.28 -3.54
N PRO A 51 8.72 0.11 -2.48
CA PRO A 51 9.04 1.52 -2.22
C PRO A 51 9.80 2.14 -3.40
N PHE A 52 9.47 3.40 -3.73
CA PHE A 52 10.24 4.13 -4.72
C PHE A 52 11.62 4.54 -4.20
N GLU A 53 12.63 4.42 -5.05
CA GLU A 53 13.95 4.99 -4.78
C GLU A 53 13.91 6.52 -4.90
N ASN A 54 14.76 7.21 -4.15
CA ASN A 54 14.79 8.70 -4.11
C ASN A 54 14.94 9.37 -5.49
N THR A 55 15.52 8.65 -6.46
CA THR A 55 15.77 9.12 -7.83
C THR A 55 14.62 8.84 -8.80
N GLU A 56 13.60 8.09 -8.37
CA GLU A 56 12.52 7.60 -9.24
C GLU A 56 11.31 8.52 -9.33
N CYS A 57 11.34 9.68 -8.65
CA CYS A 57 10.25 10.66 -8.73
C CYS A 57 9.94 11.11 -10.17
N SER A 58 10.91 11.04 -11.07
CA SER A 58 10.76 11.36 -12.50
C SER A 58 9.85 10.40 -13.24
N LYS A 59 9.70 9.15 -12.75
CA LYS A 59 8.86 8.11 -13.35
C LYS A 59 7.38 8.30 -13.07
N LEU A 60 7.03 9.01 -11.98
CA LEU A 60 5.65 9.26 -11.57
C LEU A 60 4.88 10.10 -12.59
N LYS A 61 3.62 9.73 -12.81
CA LYS A 61 2.65 10.42 -13.65
C LYS A 61 1.34 10.65 -12.88
N ILE A 62 0.62 11.69 -13.28
CA ILE A 62 -0.76 11.90 -12.81
C ILE A 62 -1.61 10.72 -13.29
N GLY A 63 -2.41 10.17 -12.39
CA GLY A 63 -3.23 8.99 -12.59
C GLY A 63 -2.57 7.67 -12.20
N ASP A 64 -1.27 7.64 -11.88
CA ASP A 64 -0.62 6.41 -11.42
C ASP A 64 -1.25 5.91 -10.12
N ALA A 65 -1.54 4.60 -10.07
CA ALA A 65 -1.95 3.91 -8.86
C ALA A 65 -0.72 3.65 -7.96
N VAL A 66 -0.82 4.05 -6.70
CA VAL A 66 0.25 3.95 -5.70
C VAL A 66 -0.30 3.52 -4.36
N LEU A 67 0.51 2.78 -3.61
CA LEU A 67 0.21 2.44 -2.22
C LEU A 67 0.85 3.50 -1.32
N CYS A 68 0.03 4.23 -0.55
CA CYS A 68 0.50 5.27 0.36
C CYS A 68 0.59 4.74 1.79
N PHE A 69 1.76 4.93 2.39
CA PHE A 69 2.04 4.64 3.80
C PHE A 69 1.51 5.78 4.69
N GLN A 70 0.67 5.44 5.67
CA GLN A 70 0.21 6.34 6.73
C GLN A 70 0.74 5.87 8.08
N GLU A 71 1.73 6.58 8.61
CA GLU A 71 2.29 6.31 9.94
C GLU A 71 1.35 6.86 11.02
N ARG A 72 0.74 5.97 11.80
CA ARG A 72 0.06 6.32 13.06
C ARG A 72 0.95 5.87 14.21
N ARG A 73 0.73 6.43 15.41
CA ARG A 73 1.61 6.22 16.60
C ARG A 73 2.00 4.75 16.85
N ASP A 74 1.09 3.82 16.55
CA ASP A 74 1.26 2.39 16.86
C ASP A 74 1.10 1.48 15.63
N GLN A 75 0.87 2.02 14.43
CA GLN A 75 0.50 1.20 13.26
C GLN A 75 1.06 1.74 11.94
N ALA A 76 1.53 0.79 11.13
CA ALA A 76 1.97 0.98 9.74
C ALA A 76 0.82 0.60 8.80
N ILE A 77 -0.02 1.55 8.43
CA ILE A 77 -1.20 1.29 7.58
C ILE A 77 -0.92 1.76 6.16
N TYR A 78 -1.28 0.95 5.17
CA TYR A 78 -1.11 1.27 3.77
C TYR A 78 -2.46 1.35 3.07
N TYR A 79 -2.66 2.37 2.23
CA TYR A 79 -3.91 2.57 1.48
C TYR A 79 -3.64 2.73 -0.01
N ASP A 80 -4.49 2.10 -0.82
CA ASP A 80 -4.49 2.36 -2.26
C ASP A 80 -4.94 3.80 -2.54
N SER A 81 -4.27 4.42 -3.50
CA SER A 81 -4.46 5.81 -3.88
C SER A 81 -3.99 6.07 -5.30
N HIS A 82 -4.39 7.21 -5.86
CA HIS A 82 -3.97 7.65 -7.18
C HIS A 82 -3.32 9.03 -7.12
N ILE A 83 -2.32 9.27 -7.97
CA ILE A 83 -1.66 10.58 -8.07
C ILE A 83 -2.59 11.57 -8.79
N VAL A 84 -2.90 12.68 -8.14
CA VAL A 84 -3.72 13.78 -8.69
C VAL A 84 -2.86 14.91 -9.23
N GLU A 85 -1.77 15.25 -8.54
CA GLU A 85 -0.88 16.37 -8.91
C GLU A 85 0.57 16.04 -8.52
N ILE A 86 1.53 16.50 -9.32
CA ILE A 86 2.96 16.39 -8.99
C ILE A 86 3.60 17.77 -9.09
N GLN A 87 4.01 18.32 -7.94
CA GLN A 87 4.81 19.54 -7.87
C GLN A 87 6.29 19.16 -7.77
N ARG A 88 6.98 19.22 -8.91
CA ARG A 88 8.40 18.87 -8.98
C ARG A 88 9.26 19.97 -8.37
N ARG A 89 10.17 19.56 -7.48
CA ARG A 89 11.16 20.45 -6.84
C ARG A 89 12.57 20.10 -7.30
N MET A 90 13.49 21.06 -7.25
CA MET A 90 14.90 20.78 -7.45
C MET A 90 15.43 19.99 -6.24
N HIS A 91 16.05 18.84 -6.50
CA HIS A 91 16.70 18.00 -5.49
C HIS A 91 17.79 17.15 -6.14
N ASP A 92 18.65 16.54 -5.31
CA ASP A 92 19.70 15.63 -5.75
C ASP A 92 19.43 14.20 -5.26
N ILE A 93 20.42 13.31 -5.41
CA ILE A 93 20.34 11.90 -5.04
C ILE A 93 20.11 11.68 -3.52
N ARG A 94 20.30 12.69 -2.67
CA ARG A 94 20.14 12.56 -1.21
C ARG A 94 18.68 12.44 -0.79
N GLY A 95 17.74 12.82 -1.65
CA GLY A 95 16.32 12.66 -1.35
C GLY A 95 15.40 13.45 -2.25
N CYS A 96 14.29 12.83 -2.63
CA CYS A 96 13.22 13.51 -3.35
C CYS A 96 12.55 14.57 -2.45
N ARG A 97 12.31 15.75 -3.02
CA ARG A 97 11.59 16.87 -2.36
C ARG A 97 10.29 17.25 -3.06
N CYS A 98 9.86 16.47 -4.04
CA CYS A 98 8.60 16.73 -4.75
C CYS A 98 7.42 16.64 -3.77
N ASP A 99 6.43 17.51 -3.97
CA ASP A 99 5.15 17.44 -3.30
C ASP A 99 4.17 16.71 -4.22
N ILE A 100 3.62 15.59 -3.77
CA ILE A 100 2.75 14.72 -4.58
C ILE A 100 1.38 14.73 -3.93
N LEU A 101 0.37 15.23 -4.64
CA LEU A 101 -1.01 15.15 -4.19
C LEU A 101 -1.56 13.79 -4.62
N ILE A 102 -2.00 13.01 -3.64
CA ILE A 102 -2.72 11.75 -3.87
C ILE A 102 -4.17 11.90 -3.45
N ARG A 103 -5.02 11.04 -4.01
CA ARG A 103 -6.39 10.81 -3.55
C ARG A 103 -6.54 9.35 -3.15
N TYR A 104 -7.02 9.11 -1.94
CA TYR A 104 -7.27 7.76 -1.44
C TYR A 104 -8.53 7.16 -2.04
N ASP A 105 -8.47 5.87 -2.35
CA ASP A 105 -9.57 5.18 -3.04
C ASP A 105 -10.77 4.93 -2.12
N HIS A 106 -10.51 4.73 -0.83
CA HIS A 106 -11.52 4.33 0.16
C HIS A 106 -12.46 5.46 0.59
N ASP A 107 -12.00 6.71 0.60
CA ASP A 107 -12.79 7.85 1.09
C ASP A 107 -12.71 9.11 0.22
N ASN A 108 -11.97 9.07 -0.90
CA ASN A 108 -11.70 10.21 -1.79
C ASN A 108 -11.02 11.41 -1.11
N SER A 109 -10.48 11.27 0.10
CA SER A 109 -9.71 12.32 0.72
C SER A 109 -8.38 12.52 -0.01
N GLU A 110 -7.91 13.76 -0.02
CA GLU A 110 -6.67 14.13 -0.68
C GLU A 110 -5.59 14.50 0.33
N GLU A 111 -4.36 14.06 0.09
CA GLU A 111 -3.22 14.32 0.96
C GLU A 111 -1.98 14.67 0.13
N ARG A 112 -1.23 15.69 0.56
CA ARG A 112 0.11 15.95 0.02
C ARG A 112 1.15 15.11 0.75
N VAL A 113 1.84 14.25 0.02
CA VAL A 113 2.86 13.36 0.53
C VAL A 113 4.18 13.50 -0.23
N HIS A 114 5.24 12.93 0.34
CA HIS A 114 6.55 12.81 -0.32
C HIS A 114 6.74 11.41 -0.87
N LEU A 115 7.66 11.28 -1.83
CA LEU A 115 7.97 10.00 -2.50
C LEU A 115 8.21 8.84 -1.54
N ARG A 116 8.89 9.08 -0.41
CA ARG A 116 9.21 8.06 0.60
C ARG A 116 7.98 7.38 1.24
N ARG A 117 6.79 7.99 1.10
CA ARG A 117 5.53 7.41 1.59
C ARG A 117 4.81 6.60 0.51
N LEU A 118 5.31 6.56 -0.71
CA LEU A 118 4.67 5.89 -1.82
C LEU A 118 5.42 4.62 -2.19
N CYS A 119 4.65 3.60 -2.56
CA CYS A 119 5.14 2.38 -3.17
C CYS A 119 4.43 2.18 -4.52
N HIS A 120 5.12 1.60 -5.50
CA HIS A 120 4.51 1.19 -6.76
C HIS A 120 4.07 -0.27 -6.70
N ARG A 121 3.09 -0.59 -7.55
CA ARG A 121 2.76 -1.98 -7.87
C ARG A 121 3.90 -2.59 -8.72
N PRO A 122 4.32 -3.85 -8.45
CA PRO A 122 5.24 -4.58 -9.33
C PRO A 122 4.74 -4.69 -10.77
#